data_AF-A0A316FMW8-F1
#
_entry.id   AF-A0A316FMW8-F1
#
_cell.length_a   1.000
_cell.length_b   1.000
_cell.length_c   1.000
_cell.angle_alpha   90.00
_cell.angle_beta   90.00
_cell.angle_gamma   90.00
#
_symmetry.space_group_name_H-M   'P 1'
#
loop_
_entity.id
_entity.type
_entity.pdbx_description
1 polymer ?
#
loop_
_entity_poly.entity_id
_entity_poly.type
_entity_poly.pdbx_seq_one_letter_code
_entity_poly.pdbx_strand_id
1 'polypeptide(L)'
;MRALCARMNTLEALKKTWITKLGGIEFYILPIGLVGSYLLASMDVISLPVGAGLTFAISLMSAMAYHICVYYTLKCPQCGKNLSKFNNGKNIPSKQLHNGFASGKPCRHCGWQPEYGTLAGR
;
A
#
# COMPACT_ATOMS: atom_id res chain seq x y z
N MET A 1 19.38 -24.03 -19.53
CA MET A 1 18.08 -23.59 -18.99
C MET A 1 18.33 -22.43 -18.03
N ARG A 2 18.09 -21.18 -18.47
CA ARG A 2 18.25 -20.00 -17.61
C ARG A 2 17.03 -19.93 -16.71
N ALA A 3 17.21 -20.21 -15.41
CA ALA A 3 16.19 -19.96 -14.41
C ALA A 3 15.84 -18.46 -14.47
N LEU A 4 14.62 -18.14 -14.90
CA LEU A 4 14.04 -16.82 -14.74
C LEU A 4 13.73 -16.66 -13.25
N CYS A 5 14.72 -16.23 -12.47
CA CYS A 5 14.55 -15.83 -11.08
C CYS A 5 13.65 -14.59 -11.03
N ALA A 6 12.33 -14.78 -11.03
CA ALA A 6 11.39 -13.72 -10.70
C ALA A 6 11.58 -13.37 -9.22
N ARG A 7 12.04 -12.15 -8.91
CA ARG A 7 12.13 -11.68 -7.52
C ARG A 7 10.73 -11.66 -6.94
N MET A 8 10.55 -12.35 -5.82
CA MET A 8 9.31 -12.29 -5.05
C MET A 8 9.17 -10.88 -4.46
N ASN A 9 7.99 -10.28 -4.57
CA ASN A 9 7.77 -8.94 -4.04
C ASN A 9 8.00 -8.97 -2.52
N THR A 10 8.72 -8.01 -1.96
CA THR A 10 8.89 -7.92 -0.48
C THR A 10 7.53 -7.90 0.24
N LEU A 11 6.52 -7.28 -0.38
CA LEU A 11 5.15 -7.22 0.13
C LEU A 11 4.48 -8.59 0.20
N GLU A 12 4.79 -9.51 -0.73
CA GLU A 12 4.36 -10.91 -0.68
C GLU A 12 5.10 -11.67 0.42
N ALA A 13 6.42 -11.51 0.53
CA ALA A 13 7.21 -12.11 1.60
C ALA A 13 6.77 -11.64 3.00
N LEU A 14 6.30 -10.40 3.11
CA LEU A 14 5.76 -9.81 4.33
C LEU A 14 4.27 -10.15 4.57
N LYS A 15 3.60 -10.90 3.66
CA LYS A 15 2.15 -11.12 3.62
C LYS A 15 1.32 -9.82 3.75
N LYS A 16 1.84 -8.71 3.21
CA LYS A 16 1.26 -7.36 3.28
C LYS A 16 0.84 -6.81 1.92
N THR A 17 0.52 -7.70 0.99
CA THR A 17 -0.02 -7.36 -0.34
C THR A 17 -1.31 -6.55 -0.28
N TRP A 18 -2.05 -6.60 0.83
CA TRP A 18 -3.23 -5.78 1.09
C TRP A 18 -2.93 -4.26 1.08
N ILE A 19 -1.69 -3.85 1.42
CA ILE A 19 -1.30 -2.42 1.40
C ILE A 19 -1.31 -1.91 -0.04
N THR A 20 -0.76 -2.65 -1.00
CA THR A 20 -0.78 -2.25 -2.42
C THR A 20 -2.20 -2.18 -2.96
N LYS A 21 -3.08 -3.10 -2.54
CA LYS A 21 -4.51 -3.07 -2.89
C LYS A 21 -5.21 -1.84 -2.32
N LEU A 22 -4.88 -1.45 -1.08
CA LEU A 22 -5.42 -0.25 -0.43
C LEU A 22 -5.10 1.02 -1.21
N GLY A 23 -3.85 1.18 -1.67
CA GLY A 23 -3.46 2.33 -2.50
C GLY A 23 -4.20 2.38 -3.85
N GLY A 24 -4.61 1.23 -4.39
CA GLY A 24 -5.47 1.17 -5.57
C GLY A 24 -6.91 1.61 -5.27
N ILE A 25 -7.46 1.18 -4.12
CA ILE A 25 -8.83 1.50 -3.69
C ILE A 25 -9.00 3.00 -3.45
N GLU A 26 -7.98 3.69 -2.93
CA GLU A 26 -8.02 5.15 -2.72
C GLU A 26 -8.32 5.93 -4.00
N PHE A 27 -7.79 5.48 -5.14
CA PHE A 27 -8.01 6.12 -6.43
C PHE A 27 -9.48 6.04 -6.87
N TYR A 28 -10.19 5.00 -6.43
CA TYR A 28 -11.59 4.77 -6.80
C TYR A 28 -12.59 5.26 -5.75
N ILE A 29 -12.17 5.43 -4.49
CA ILE A 29 -13.06 5.88 -3.38
C ILE A 29 -13.73 7.21 -3.68
N LEU A 30 -12.98 8.18 -4.22
CA LEU A 30 -13.47 9.54 -4.46
C LEU A 30 -14.52 9.59 -5.59
N PRO A 31 -14.27 9.04 -6.80
CA PRO A 31 -15.28 9.01 -7.85
C PRO A 31 -16.48 8.13 -7.49
N ILE A 32 -16.27 6.96 -6.87
CA ILE A 32 -17.37 6.07 -6.46
C ILE A 32 -18.22 6.73 -5.38
N GLY A 33 -17.59 7.35 -4.37
CA GLY A 33 -18.30 8.02 -3.29
C GLY A 33 -19.07 9.25 -3.78
N LEU A 34 -18.55 9.97 -4.78
CA LEU A 34 -19.28 11.09 -5.38
C LEU A 34 -20.53 10.61 -6.13
N VAL A 35 -20.41 9.55 -6.93
CA VAL A 35 -21.55 8.92 -7.62
C VAL A 35 -22.57 8.38 -6.61
N GLY A 36 -22.10 7.73 -5.54
CA GLY A 36 -22.96 7.24 -4.46
C GLY A 36 -23.69 8.39 -3.75
N SER A 37 -22.99 9.47 -3.46
CA SER A 37 -23.57 10.66 -2.83
C SER A 37 -24.64 11.30 -3.73
N TYR A 38 -24.41 11.33 -5.04
CA TYR A 38 -25.39 11.80 -6.02
C TYR A 38 -26.64 10.90 -6.05
N LEU A 39 -26.46 9.58 -6.06
CA LEU A 39 -27.58 8.63 -6.00
C LEU A 39 -28.38 8.76 -4.70
N LEU A 40 -27.72 8.85 -3.55
CA LEU A 40 -28.38 9.03 -2.25
C LEU A 40 -29.15 10.36 -2.19
N ALA A 41 -28.62 11.42 -2.80
CA ALA A 41 -29.32 12.69 -2.93
C ALA A 41 -30.53 12.60 -3.87
N SER A 42 -30.44 11.83 -4.95
CA SER A 42 -31.58 11.61 -5.85
C SER A 42 -32.73 10.81 -5.22
N MET A 43 -32.44 10.05 -4.15
CA MET A 43 -33.44 9.29 -3.38
C MET A 43 -33.95 10.06 -2.15
N ASP A 44 -33.60 11.35 -2.01
CA ASP A 44 -33.97 12.21 -0.87
C ASP A 44 -33.54 11.67 0.51
N VAL A 45 -32.53 10.79 0.56
CA VAL A 45 -32.04 10.19 1.80
C VAL A 45 -31.09 11.14 2.53
N ILE A 46 -30.16 11.75 1.78
CA ILE A 46 -29.13 12.65 2.29
C ILE A 46 -28.92 13.79 1.29
N SER A 47 -28.75 15.01 1.79
CA SER A 47 -28.43 16.14 0.93
C SER A 47 -27.04 15.96 0.30
N LEU A 48 -26.94 16.30 -0.98
CA LEU A 48 -25.72 16.21 -1.78
C LEU A 48 -24.47 16.83 -1.11
N PRO A 49 -24.54 18.02 -0.46
CA PRO A 49 -23.38 18.57 0.27
C PRO A 49 -22.95 17.71 1.47
N VAL A 50 -23.90 17.07 2.17
CA VAL A 50 -23.59 16.19 3.31
C VAL A 50 -22.96 14.88 2.82
N GLY A 51 -23.50 14.28 1.75
CA GLY A 51 -22.92 13.07 1.13
C GLY A 51 -21.52 13.31 0.55
N ALA A 52 -21.33 14.41 -0.18
CA ALA A 52 -20.04 14.79 -0.73
C ALA A 52 -19.01 15.09 0.38
N GLY A 53 -19.41 15.79 1.44
CA GLY A 53 -18.57 16.04 2.61
C GLY A 53 -18.12 14.76 3.31
N LEU A 54 -19.05 13.80 3.50
CA LEU A 54 -18.75 12.48 4.05
C LEU A 54 -17.78 11.69 3.18
N THR A 55 -18.01 11.68 1.86
CA THR A 55 -17.10 11.03 0.90
C THR A 55 -15.70 11.61 1.00
N PHE A 56 -15.59 12.94 1.08
CA PHE A 56 -14.30 13.61 1.20
C PHE A 56 -13.60 13.26 2.52
N ALA A 57 -14.32 13.27 3.64
CA ALA A 57 -13.80 12.88 4.94
C ALA A 57 -13.30 11.43 4.95
N ILE A 58 -14.08 10.49 4.38
CA ILE A 58 -13.70 9.08 4.27
C ILE A 58 -12.45 8.92 3.39
N SER A 59 -12.39 9.61 2.25
CA SER A 59 -11.22 9.58 1.36
C SER A 59 -9.96 10.13 2.03
N LEU A 60 -10.10 11.16 2.86
CA LEU A 60 -8.96 11.76 3.55
C LEU A 60 -8.47 10.84 4.69
N MET A 61 -9.41 10.22 5.42
CA MET A 61 -9.09 9.23 6.44
C MET A 61 -8.42 7.98 5.84
N SER A 62 -8.88 7.49 4.69
CA SER A 62 -8.24 6.36 4.01
C SER A 62 -6.79 6.68 3.63
N ALA A 63 -6.53 7.91 3.16
CA ALA A 63 -5.21 8.33 2.72
C ALA A 63 -4.24 8.40 3.89
N MET A 64 -4.70 8.95 5.01
CA MET A 64 -3.93 8.95 6.25
C MET A 64 -3.67 7.53 6.75
N ALA A 65 -4.68 6.66 6.76
CA ALA A 65 -4.53 5.27 7.19
C ALA A 65 -3.56 4.49 6.30
N TYR A 66 -3.61 4.70 4.99
CA TYR A 66 -2.68 4.11 4.03
C TYR A 66 -1.25 4.55 4.30
N HIS A 67 -1.03 5.86 4.44
CA HIS A 67 0.29 6.40 4.77
C HIS A 67 0.83 5.85 6.09
N ILE A 68 0.01 5.81 7.14
CA ILE A 68 0.39 5.23 8.42
C ILE A 68 0.75 3.75 8.25
N CYS A 69 -0.05 2.97 7.52
CA CYS A 69 0.23 1.56 7.31
C CYS A 69 1.53 1.30 6.54
N VAL A 70 1.81 2.09 5.51
CA VAL A 70 3.06 2.00 4.76
C VAL A 70 4.26 2.36 5.65
N TYR A 71 4.12 3.42 6.46
CA TYR A 71 5.24 3.95 7.24
C TYR A 71 5.45 3.29 8.61
N TYR A 72 4.47 2.60 9.19
CA TYR A 72 4.62 1.97 10.51
C TYR A 72 4.58 0.45 10.47
N THR A 73 3.88 -0.13 9.51
CA THR A 73 3.63 -1.59 9.49
C THR A 73 4.72 -2.34 8.72
N LEU A 74 5.48 -1.69 7.85
CA LEU A 74 6.52 -2.31 7.01
C LEU A 74 7.86 -2.44 7.75
N LYS A 75 7.89 -3.29 8.78
CA LYS A 75 9.10 -3.62 9.53
C LYS A 75 9.83 -4.83 8.92
N CYS A 76 11.15 -4.81 8.99
CA CYS A 76 12.01 -5.91 8.59
C CYS A 76 11.85 -7.07 9.58
N PRO A 77 11.63 -8.31 9.15
CA PRO A 77 11.47 -9.46 10.05
C PRO A 77 12.77 -9.81 10.79
N GLN A 78 13.93 -9.56 10.19
CA GLN A 78 15.25 -9.80 10.80
C GLN A 78 15.65 -8.74 11.83
N CYS A 79 15.67 -7.45 11.44
CA CYS A 79 16.19 -6.39 12.31
C CYS A 79 15.12 -5.53 12.99
N GLY A 80 13.83 -5.78 12.75
CA GLY A 80 12.72 -5.01 13.31
C GLY A 80 12.62 -3.55 12.84
N LYS A 81 13.62 -3.04 12.12
CA LYS A 81 13.66 -1.66 11.60
C LYS A 81 12.70 -1.47 10.43
N ASN A 82 12.24 -0.23 10.28
CA ASN A 82 11.25 0.13 9.28
C ASN A 82 11.87 0.17 7.87
N LEU A 83 11.34 -0.66 6.97
CA LEU A 83 11.77 -0.75 5.57
C LEU A 83 11.37 0.49 4.77
N SER A 84 10.37 1.23 5.25
CA SER A 84 9.86 2.47 4.66
C SER A 84 10.66 3.72 4.99
N LYS A 85 11.70 3.59 5.81
CA LYS A 85 12.60 4.69 6.20
C LYS A 85 14.01 4.45 5.71
N PHE A 86 14.71 5.54 5.39
CA PHE A 86 16.16 5.53 5.18
C PHE A 86 16.88 5.30 6.52
N ASN A 87 18.15 4.87 6.48
CA ASN A 87 19.00 4.73 7.68
C ASN A 87 19.09 6.04 8.48
N ASN A 88 18.95 7.19 7.80
CA ASN A 88 18.91 8.53 8.37
C ASN A 88 17.52 8.94 8.91
N GLY A 89 16.58 8.01 9.09
CA GLY A 89 15.24 8.26 9.64
C GLY A 89 14.23 8.94 8.70
N LYS A 90 14.67 9.48 7.55
CA LYS A 90 13.79 10.08 6.53
C LYS A 90 12.87 9.04 5.89
N ASN A 91 11.63 9.45 5.57
CA ASN A 91 10.66 8.60 4.87
C ASN A 91 11.06 8.42 3.40
N ILE A 92 10.93 7.19 2.88
CA ILE A 92 11.16 6.89 1.47
C ILE A 92 9.93 7.33 0.66
N PRO A 93 10.09 8.06 -0.46
CA PRO A 93 8.96 8.44 -1.29
C PRO A 93 8.21 7.20 -1.77
N SER A 94 6.88 7.22 -1.69
CA SER A 94 5.99 6.07 -1.93
C SER A 94 6.26 5.38 -3.28
N LYS A 95 6.48 6.13 -4.36
CA LYS A 95 6.86 5.56 -5.67
C LYS A 95 8.15 4.76 -5.64
N GLN A 96 9.19 5.29 -4.98
CA GLN A 96 10.48 4.61 -4.85
C GLN A 96 10.40 3.42 -3.91
N LEU A 97 9.53 3.52 -2.90
CA LEU A 97 9.25 2.45 -1.97
C LEU A 97 8.55 1.27 -2.66
N HIS A 98 7.49 1.53 -3.42
CA HIS A 98 6.80 0.52 -4.22
C HIS A 98 7.70 -0.12 -5.27
N ASN A 99 8.47 0.69 -6.01
CA ASN A 99 9.47 0.13 -6.93
C ASN A 99 10.52 -0.71 -6.18
N GLY A 100 10.98 -0.25 -5.02
CA GLY A 100 11.92 -1.01 -4.20
C GLY A 100 11.36 -2.34 -3.71
N PHE A 101 10.08 -2.37 -3.36
CA PHE A 101 9.38 -3.57 -2.94
C PHE A 101 9.09 -4.54 -4.08
N ALA A 102 8.68 -4.01 -5.24
CA ALA A 102 8.51 -4.78 -6.47
C ALA A 102 9.83 -5.39 -6.95
N SER A 103 10.93 -4.65 -6.75
CA SER A 103 12.28 -5.10 -7.10
C SER A 103 12.91 -6.01 -6.05
N GLY A 104 12.23 -6.38 -4.96
CA GLY A 104 12.83 -7.21 -3.91
C GLY A 104 14.10 -6.61 -3.29
N LYS A 105 14.19 -5.28 -3.12
CA LYS A 105 15.42 -4.63 -2.63
C LYS A 105 15.77 -5.09 -1.20
N PRO A 106 17.08 -5.27 -0.91
CA PRO A 106 17.52 -5.64 0.42
C PRO A 106 17.26 -4.53 1.44
N CYS A 107 17.06 -4.94 2.69
CA CYS A 107 16.92 -4.06 3.84
C CYS A 107 18.21 -3.26 4.02
N ARG A 108 18.08 -1.93 4.09
CA ARG A 108 19.23 -1.01 4.21
C ARG A 108 19.98 -1.10 5.54
N HIS A 109 19.44 -1.81 6.53
CA HIS A 109 20.07 -1.95 7.84
C HIS A 109 20.73 -3.31 8.08
N CYS A 110 20.10 -4.40 7.66
CA CYS A 110 20.61 -5.76 7.90
C CYS A 110 20.87 -6.56 6.62
N GLY A 111 20.63 -5.97 5.44
CA GLY A 111 20.79 -6.67 4.16
C GLY A 111 19.69 -7.69 3.86
N TRP A 112 18.72 -7.92 4.76
CA TRP A 112 17.64 -8.88 4.54
C TRP A 112 16.93 -8.64 3.22
N GLN A 113 16.84 -9.66 2.39
CA GLN A 113 16.13 -9.66 1.13
C GLN A 113 15.06 -10.75 1.15
N PRO A 114 13.93 -10.57 0.46
CA PRO A 114 12.94 -11.62 0.33
C PRO A 114 13.57 -12.77 -0.48
N GLU A 115 13.94 -13.85 0.20
CA GLU A 115 14.45 -15.03 -0.48
C GLU A 115 13.35 -15.71 -1.30
N TYR A 116 13.79 -16.26 -2.43
CA TYR A 116 13.01 -16.94 -3.46
C TYR A 116 12.03 -17.95 -2.86
N GLY A 117 10.74 -17.81 -3.17
CA GLY A 117 9.86 -18.97 -3.23
C GLY A 117 10.26 -19.76 -4.46
N THR A 118 10.88 -20.92 -4.29
CA THR A 118 11.05 -21.90 -5.38
C THR A 118 9.66 -22.23 -5.92
N LEU A 119 9.37 -21.83 -7.16
CA LEU A 119 8.40 -22.56 -7.98
C LEU A 119 9.08 -23.91 -8.29
N ALA A 120 9.01 -24.82 -7.33
CA ALA A 120 9.27 -26.22 -7.55
C ALA A 120 8.26 -26.68 -8.59
N GLY A 121 8.75 -27.07 -9.76
CA GLY A 121 7.94 -27.71 -10.77
C GLY A 121 7.19 -28.88 -10.16
N ARG A 122 5.90 -28.94 -10.47
CA ARG A 122 5.20 -30.20 -10.62
C ARG A 122 4.11 -30.02 -11.67
#